data_AF-A0AAW0WXS9-F1
#
_entry.id   AF-A0AAW0WXS9-F1
#
_cell.length_a   1.000
_cell.length_b   1.000
_cell.length_c   1.000
_cell.angle_alpha   90.00
_cell.angle_beta   90.00
_cell.angle_gamma   90.00
#
_symmetry.space_group_name_H-M   'P 1'
#
loop_
_entity.id
_entity.type
_entity.pdbx_description
1 polymer ?
#
loop_
_entity_poly.entity_id
_entity_poly.type
_entity_poly.pdbx_seq_one_letter_code
_entity_poly.pdbx_strand_id
1 'polypeptide(L)'
;YMLFVRLPLLPEVAAHVNDTYLVDKFFSDLVRSKAITEDEVEAYKFTFSRREDWTGTLHHIRQLDLRGIGDKEPLPDVITKPTLLIMGDSDPFLPLDTAYRSAEYVERITIRPMPGLGYLTHVSRAPQVNQVVGEFLRELPWRPLSPLEPAKTTSSFMDRVMGASLAAVTSTVNKMTSEGGYKRR
;
A
#
# COMPACT_ATOMS: atom_id res chain seq x y z
N TYR A 1 19.81 -8.41 3.30
CA TYR A 1 19.77 -7.00 3.76
C TYR A 1 18.77 -6.78 4.91
N MET A 2 17.55 -7.34 4.87
CA MET A 2 16.52 -7.13 5.90
C MET A 2 16.96 -7.42 7.35
N LEU A 3 17.74 -8.48 7.60
CA LEU A 3 18.27 -8.79 8.94
C LEU A 3 19.33 -7.78 9.40
N PHE A 4 20.13 -7.24 8.47
CA PHE A 4 21.16 -6.26 8.77
C PHE A 4 20.53 -4.97 9.29
N VAL A 5 19.49 -4.47 8.62
CA VAL A 5 18.76 -3.25 9.01
C VAL A 5 18.14 -3.35 10.41
N ARG A 6 17.89 -4.57 10.92
CA ARG A 6 17.35 -4.80 12.28
C ARG A 6 18.39 -4.71 13.39
N LEU A 7 19.69 -4.70 13.08
CA LEU A 7 20.73 -4.54 14.09
C LEU A 7 20.68 -3.12 14.68
N PRO A 8 20.92 -2.96 15.99
CA PRO A 8 20.99 -1.64 16.61
C PRO A 8 22.27 -0.93 16.18
N LEU A 9 22.17 0.35 15.81
CA LEU A 9 23.27 1.29 15.50
C LEU A 9 24.13 0.96 14.27
N LEU A 10 24.29 -0.32 13.93
CA LEU A 10 25.19 -0.80 12.89
C LEU A 10 24.75 -0.36 11.48
N PRO A 11 23.45 -0.44 11.10
CA PRO A 11 22.95 0.11 9.83
C PRO A 11 23.12 1.62 9.72
N GLU A 12 22.91 2.35 10.81
CA GLU A 12 23.07 3.80 10.88
C GLU A 12 24.53 4.22 10.72
N VAL A 13 25.47 3.44 11.26
CA VAL A 13 26.90 3.69 11.00
C VAL A 13 27.22 3.35 9.55
N ALA A 14 26.83 2.16 9.08
CA ALA A 14 27.17 1.68 7.75
C ALA A 14 26.58 2.52 6.61
N ALA A 15 25.40 3.12 6.81
CA ALA A 15 24.77 3.99 5.81
C ALA A 15 25.56 5.29 5.54
N HIS A 16 26.37 5.72 6.52
CA HIS A 16 27.22 6.92 6.43
C HIS A 16 28.66 6.63 6.06
N VAL A 17 29.06 5.36 6.02
CA VAL A 17 30.42 4.97 5.66
C VAL A 17 30.62 5.11 4.15
N ASN A 18 31.76 5.65 3.74
CA ASN A 18 32.18 5.82 2.34
C ASN A 18 31.20 6.64 1.50
N ASP A 19 30.93 7.89 1.91
CA ASP A 19 30.19 8.87 1.10
C ASP A 19 28.83 8.37 0.62
N THR A 20 28.05 7.76 1.52
CA THR A 20 26.74 7.18 1.20
C THR A 20 26.78 6.19 0.03
N TYR A 21 27.82 5.33 -0.04
CA TYR A 21 27.97 4.27 -1.06
C TYR A 21 26.70 3.42 -1.33
N LEU A 22 25.81 3.29 -0.35
CA LEU A 22 24.52 2.64 -0.54
C LEU A 22 23.64 3.34 -1.60
N VAL A 23 23.69 4.66 -1.69
CA VAL A 23 23.01 5.48 -2.69
C VAL A 23 23.59 5.18 -4.08
N ASP A 24 24.92 5.20 -4.22
CA ASP A 24 25.58 4.83 -5.50
C ASP A 24 25.13 3.44 -5.96
N LYS A 25 25.17 2.47 -5.05
CA LYS A 25 24.76 1.10 -5.36
C LYS A 25 23.30 1.02 -5.77
N PHE A 26 22.41 1.72 -5.06
CA PHE A 26 20.96 1.73 -5.32
C PHE A 26 20.61 2.39 -6.65
N PHE A 27 21.41 3.33 -7.13
CA PHE A 27 21.17 4.05 -8.39
C PHE A 27 22.04 3.57 -9.56
N SER A 28 23.00 2.67 -9.33
CA SER A 28 23.97 2.19 -10.33
C SER A 28 23.35 1.68 -11.64
N ASP A 29 22.26 0.91 -11.56
CA ASP A 29 21.56 0.39 -12.74
C ASP A 29 20.86 1.50 -13.55
N LEU A 30 20.36 2.54 -12.87
CA LEU A 30 19.74 3.71 -13.50
C LEU A 30 20.78 4.60 -14.20
N VAL A 31 21.94 4.81 -13.57
CA VAL A 31 23.07 5.52 -14.18
C VAL A 31 23.56 4.74 -15.42
N ARG A 32 23.75 3.42 -15.30
CA ARG A 32 24.18 2.57 -16.42
C ARG A 32 23.20 2.60 -17.60
N SER A 33 21.90 2.66 -17.31
CA SER A 33 20.86 2.78 -18.34
C SER A 33 20.65 4.22 -18.84
N LYS A 34 21.39 5.19 -18.30
CA LYS A 34 21.27 6.64 -18.58
C LYS A 34 19.86 7.18 -18.29
N ALA A 35 19.15 6.55 -17.36
CA ALA A 35 17.86 7.03 -16.89
C ALA A 35 18.00 8.23 -15.96
N ILE A 36 19.15 8.33 -15.28
CA ILE A 36 19.54 9.48 -14.45
C ILE A 36 21.01 9.83 -14.71
N THR A 37 21.41 11.04 -14.33
CA THR A 37 22.80 11.51 -14.39
C THR A 37 23.53 11.27 -13.07
N GLU A 38 24.86 11.36 -13.10
CA GLU A 38 25.67 11.33 -11.87
C GLU A 38 25.37 12.53 -10.96
N ASP A 39 25.11 13.71 -11.52
CA ASP A 39 24.71 14.90 -10.76
C ASP A 39 23.40 14.68 -9.98
N GLU A 40 22.44 13.94 -10.55
CA GLU A 40 21.21 13.56 -9.86
C GLU A 40 21.49 12.60 -8.70
N VAL A 41 22.43 11.67 -8.86
CA VAL A 41 22.87 10.78 -7.76
C VAL A 41 23.53 11.59 -6.65
N GLU A 42 24.38 12.56 -6.98
CA GLU A 42 25.00 13.46 -6.00
C GLU A 42 23.96 14.29 -5.23
N ALA A 43 22.88 14.73 -5.90
CA ALA A 43 21.77 15.39 -5.21
C ALA A 43 21.05 14.47 -4.20
N TYR A 44 20.91 13.16 -4.53
CA TYR A 44 20.40 12.18 -3.56
C TYR A 44 21.38 11.95 -2.41
N LYS A 45 22.70 11.85 -2.68
CA LYS A 45 23.72 11.75 -1.62
C LYS A 45 23.67 12.95 -0.68
N PHE A 46 23.56 14.16 -1.22
CA PHE A 46 23.41 15.37 -0.43
C PHE A 46 22.18 15.31 0.49
N THR A 47 21.06 14.79 -0.01
CA THR A 47 19.82 14.61 0.78
C THR A 47 19.98 13.60 1.92
N PHE A 48 20.92 12.67 1.78
CA PHE A 48 21.23 11.62 2.76
C PHE A 48 22.57 11.85 3.47
N SER A 49 23.10 13.08 3.43
CA SER A 49 24.46 13.38 3.90
C SER A 49 24.60 13.42 5.43
N ARG A 50 23.49 13.62 6.17
CA ARG A 50 23.52 13.70 7.63
C ARG A 50 23.05 12.41 8.27
N ARG A 51 23.56 12.14 9.47
CA ARG A 51 23.25 10.92 10.23
C ARG A 51 21.74 10.72 10.41
N GLU A 52 21.06 11.81 10.74
CA GLU A 52 19.62 11.88 10.96
C GLU A 52 18.79 11.51 9.73
N ASP A 53 19.28 11.80 8.52
CA ASP A 53 18.53 11.60 7.26
C ASP A 53 18.22 10.11 7.00
N TRP A 54 19.10 9.22 7.45
CA TRP A 54 18.94 7.77 7.30
C TRP A 54 18.05 7.13 8.36
N THR A 55 17.81 7.84 9.47
CA THR A 55 17.06 7.29 10.60
C THR A 55 15.63 6.94 10.18
N GLY A 56 14.98 7.82 9.40
CA GLY A 56 13.63 7.59 8.88
C GLY A 56 13.55 6.35 7.98
N THR A 57 14.44 6.26 6.99
CA THR A 57 14.49 5.14 6.04
C THR A 57 14.75 3.81 6.73
N LEU A 58 15.74 3.75 7.64
CA LEU A 58 16.07 2.53 8.37
C LEU A 58 14.94 2.11 9.31
N HIS A 59 14.31 3.06 10.01
CA HIS A 59 13.16 2.78 10.86
C HIS A 59 11.96 2.25 10.06
N HIS A 60 11.68 2.84 8.90
CA HIS A 60 10.60 2.37 8.02
C HIS A 60 10.80 0.89 7.65
N ILE A 61 12.02 0.51 7.26
CA ILE A 61 12.33 -0.89 6.92
C ILE A 61 12.25 -1.81 8.16
N ARG A 62 12.66 -1.33 9.35
CA ARG A 62 12.55 -2.12 10.60
C ARG A 62 11.12 -2.45 10.98
N GLN A 63 10.17 -1.55 10.66
CA GLN A 63 8.75 -1.72 10.93
C GLN A 63 8.06 -2.70 10.00
N LEU A 64 8.69 -3.08 8.88
CA LEU A 64 8.13 -4.09 7.98
C LEU A 64 8.05 -5.45 8.70
N ASP A 65 6.84 -5.87 9.01
CA ASP A 65 6.58 -7.20 9.56
C ASP A 65 6.56 -8.25 8.44
N LEU A 66 7.75 -8.74 8.12
CA LEU A 66 7.94 -9.84 7.16
C LEU A 66 7.56 -11.21 7.73
N ARG A 67 7.20 -11.31 9.02
CA ARG A 67 6.82 -12.56 9.69
C ARG A 67 5.30 -12.69 9.85
N GLY A 68 4.55 -11.59 9.67
CA GLY A 68 3.15 -11.46 10.05
C GLY A 68 2.12 -11.35 8.93
N ILE A 69 2.51 -11.42 7.64
CA ILE A 69 1.53 -11.53 6.52
C ILE A 69 0.85 -12.93 6.48
N GLY A 70 0.86 -13.65 7.60
CA GLY A 70 0.24 -14.95 7.79
C GLY A 70 -0.75 -14.94 8.96
N ASP A 71 -2.01 -15.19 8.63
CA ASP A 71 -3.12 -15.68 9.47
C ASP A 71 -3.69 -14.79 10.59
N LYS A 72 -3.04 -13.69 11.01
CA LYS A 72 -3.48 -12.95 12.22
C LYS A 72 -4.09 -11.58 12.00
N GLU A 73 -3.79 -10.90 10.89
CA GLU A 73 -4.46 -9.64 10.58
C GLU A 73 -5.63 -9.91 9.63
N PRO A 74 -6.84 -9.39 9.91
CA PRO A 74 -7.92 -9.45 8.95
C PRO A 74 -7.45 -8.79 7.66
N LEU A 75 -7.64 -9.48 6.53
CA LEU A 75 -7.35 -8.89 5.23
C LEU A 75 -8.08 -7.55 5.13
N PRO A 76 -7.44 -6.50 4.61
CA PRO A 76 -8.10 -5.21 4.45
C PRO A 76 -9.34 -5.38 3.58
N ASP A 77 -10.36 -4.56 3.84
CA ASP A 77 -11.55 -4.52 2.99
C ASP A 77 -11.14 -4.35 1.52
N VAL A 78 -11.81 -5.08 0.63
CA VAL A 78 -11.54 -5.03 -0.81
C VAL A 78 -11.64 -3.58 -1.30
N ILE A 79 -10.59 -3.11 -1.97
CA ILE A 79 -10.54 -1.76 -2.54
C ILE A 79 -11.50 -1.70 -3.73
N THR A 80 -12.58 -0.94 -3.57
CA THR A 80 -13.63 -0.79 -4.60
C THR A 80 -13.32 0.29 -5.65
N LYS A 81 -12.29 1.11 -5.41
CA LYS A 81 -11.88 2.18 -6.31
C LYS A 81 -11.10 1.60 -7.50
N PRO A 82 -11.29 2.14 -8.72
CA PRO A 82 -10.43 1.80 -9.85
C PRO A 82 -8.98 2.05 -9.46
N THR A 83 -8.13 1.04 -9.67
CA THR A 83 -6.73 1.06 -9.25
C THR A 83 -5.84 0.69 -10.42
N LEU A 84 -4.82 1.49 -10.66
CA LEU A 84 -3.76 1.21 -11.63
C LEU A 84 -2.52 0.76 -10.86
N LEU A 85 -2.00 -0.42 -11.20
CA LEU A 85 -0.74 -0.94 -10.67
C LEU A 85 0.29 -1.02 -11.81
N ILE A 86 1.36 -0.24 -11.70
CA ILE A 86 2.48 -0.24 -12.65
C ILE A 86 3.66 -0.91 -11.97
N MET A 87 4.24 -1.94 -12.61
CA MET A 87 5.37 -2.69 -12.05
C MET A 87 6.32 -3.14 -13.16
N GLY A 88 7.62 -3.06 -12.91
CA GLY A 88 8.64 -3.65 -13.77
C GLY A 88 8.66 -5.17 -13.65
N ASP A 89 8.78 -5.89 -14.77
CA ASP A 89 8.79 -7.36 -14.75
C ASP A 89 10.13 -7.97 -14.29
N SER A 90 11.17 -7.14 -14.20
CA SER A 90 12.55 -7.53 -13.89
C SER A 90 13.00 -6.97 -12.53
N ASP A 91 12.05 -6.71 -11.62
CA ASP A 91 12.33 -6.23 -10.27
C ASP A 91 12.96 -7.36 -9.41
N PRO A 92 14.20 -7.16 -8.89
CA PRO A 92 14.90 -8.16 -8.09
C PRO A 92 14.34 -8.35 -6.67
N PHE A 93 13.48 -7.45 -6.20
CA PHE A 93 12.90 -7.46 -4.86
C PHE A 93 11.44 -7.94 -4.85
N LEU A 94 10.65 -7.55 -5.84
CA LEU A 94 9.21 -7.87 -5.94
C LEU A 94 8.89 -8.54 -7.28
N PRO A 95 8.71 -9.87 -7.32
CA PRO A 95 8.32 -10.57 -8.55
C PRO A 95 6.99 -10.06 -9.09
N LEU A 96 6.84 -10.01 -10.42
CA LEU A 96 5.60 -9.56 -11.08
C LEU A 96 4.35 -10.36 -10.63
N ASP A 97 4.52 -11.62 -10.23
CA ASP A 97 3.44 -12.44 -9.66
C ASP A 97 2.74 -11.75 -8.47
N THR A 98 3.48 -10.98 -7.67
CA THR A 98 2.92 -10.22 -6.54
C THR A 98 1.91 -9.16 -6.99
N ALA A 99 2.10 -8.57 -8.17
CA ALA A 99 1.13 -7.65 -8.75
C ALA A 99 -0.17 -8.36 -9.12
N TYR A 100 -0.10 -9.57 -9.69
CA TYR A 100 -1.29 -10.35 -10.02
C TYR A 100 -2.01 -10.82 -8.75
N ARG A 101 -1.28 -11.25 -7.73
CA ARG A 101 -1.86 -11.61 -6.42
C ARG A 101 -2.55 -10.44 -5.74
N SER A 102 -2.12 -9.20 -5.97
CA SER A 102 -2.81 -8.02 -5.43
C SER A 102 -4.25 -7.85 -5.94
N ALA A 103 -4.61 -8.49 -7.06
CA ALA A 103 -5.98 -8.48 -7.58
C ALA A 103 -7.00 -9.11 -6.61
N GLU A 104 -6.55 -9.97 -5.67
CA GLU A 104 -7.40 -10.50 -4.60
C GLU A 104 -7.94 -9.41 -3.65
N TYR A 105 -7.27 -8.26 -3.58
CA TYR A 105 -7.59 -7.17 -2.66
C TYR A 105 -8.26 -5.97 -3.34
N VAL A 106 -8.50 -6.03 -4.65
CA VAL A 106 -8.98 -4.89 -5.43
C VAL A 106 -10.05 -5.33 -6.42
N GLU A 107 -11.23 -4.72 -6.33
CA GLU A 107 -12.38 -5.07 -7.19
C GLU A 107 -12.12 -4.73 -8.67
N ARG A 108 -11.43 -3.61 -8.93
CA ARG A 108 -11.17 -3.09 -10.28
C ARG A 108 -9.72 -2.66 -10.43
N ILE A 109 -8.87 -3.61 -10.77
CA ILE A 109 -7.44 -3.40 -10.96
C ILE A 109 -7.07 -3.42 -12.45
N THR A 110 -6.23 -2.47 -12.86
CA THR A 110 -5.51 -2.50 -14.14
C THR A 110 -4.04 -2.68 -13.85
N ILE A 111 -3.46 -3.82 -14.25
CA ILE A 111 -2.04 -4.10 -14.05
C ILE A 111 -1.30 -3.79 -15.36
N ARG A 112 -0.23 -2.99 -15.27
CA ARG A 112 0.61 -2.60 -16.40
C ARG A 112 2.05 -3.04 -16.12
N PRO A 113 2.42 -4.27 -16.54
CA PRO A 113 3.81 -4.71 -16.51
C PRO A 113 4.66 -3.87 -17.47
N MET A 114 5.86 -3.49 -17.04
CA MET A 114 6.83 -2.74 -17.84
C MET A 114 8.03 -3.63 -18.16
N PRO A 115 8.16 -4.12 -19.40
CA PRO A 115 9.16 -5.11 -19.77
C PRO A 115 10.60 -4.60 -19.60
N GLY A 116 11.44 -5.44 -18.98
CA GLY A 116 12.86 -5.18 -18.76
C GLY A 116 13.16 -4.11 -17.72
N LEU A 117 12.16 -3.64 -16.95
CA LEU A 117 12.33 -2.62 -15.92
C LEU A 117 12.33 -3.24 -14.52
N GLY A 118 13.06 -2.61 -13.60
CA GLY A 118 13.13 -3.00 -12.19
C GLY A 118 12.30 -2.12 -11.25
N TYR A 119 12.75 -2.04 -10.00
CA TYR A 119 12.04 -1.39 -8.88
C TYR A 119 11.83 0.13 -9.04
N LEU A 120 12.66 0.83 -9.82
CA LEU A 120 12.50 2.26 -10.12
C LEU A 120 11.95 2.48 -11.53
N THR A 121 10.88 1.77 -11.87
CA THR A 121 10.19 1.85 -13.16
C THR A 121 9.78 3.29 -13.52
N HIS A 122 9.30 4.06 -12.55
CA HIS A 122 8.90 5.47 -12.72
C HIS A 122 10.07 6.40 -13.08
N VAL A 123 11.28 6.11 -12.60
CA VAL A 123 12.49 6.85 -12.99
C VAL A 123 13.02 6.35 -14.33
N SER A 124 13.10 5.03 -14.49
CA SER A 124 13.68 4.36 -15.68
C SER A 124 12.99 4.75 -16.99
N ARG A 125 11.66 4.89 -16.98
CA ARG A 125 10.83 5.19 -18.17
C ARG A 125 9.75 6.21 -17.84
N ALA A 126 10.14 7.35 -17.26
CA ALA A 126 9.21 8.40 -16.85
C ALA A 126 8.17 8.81 -17.92
N PRO A 127 8.51 9.01 -19.22
CA PRO A 127 7.51 9.37 -20.22
C PRO A 127 6.41 8.31 -20.40
N GLN A 128 6.79 7.03 -20.40
CA GLN A 128 5.86 5.91 -20.57
C GLN A 128 4.96 5.75 -19.34
N VAL A 129 5.53 5.87 -18.14
CA VAL A 129 4.76 5.82 -16.88
C VAL A 129 3.77 6.98 -16.82
N ASN A 130 4.20 8.20 -17.15
CA ASN A 130 3.34 9.38 -17.18
C ASN A 130 2.22 9.24 -18.20
N GLN A 131 2.49 8.66 -19.38
CA GLN A 131 1.47 8.37 -20.38
C GLN A 131 0.41 7.41 -19.82
N VAL A 132 0.83 6.28 -19.25
CA VAL A 132 -0.08 5.26 -18.70
C VAL A 132 -0.93 5.83 -17.56
N VAL A 133 -0.33 6.61 -16.66
CA VAL A 133 -1.07 7.31 -15.60
C VAL A 133 -2.08 8.30 -16.21
N GLY A 134 -1.68 9.08 -17.21
CA GLY A 134 -2.56 10.04 -17.88
C GLY A 134 -3.70 9.41 -18.67
N GLU A 135 -3.49 8.24 -19.27
CA GLU A 135 -4.55 7.44 -19.91
C GLU A 135 -5.56 6.94 -18.87
N PHE A 136 -5.06 6.32 -17.79
CA PHE A 136 -5.91 5.84 -16.71
C PHE A 136 -6.75 6.95 -16.08
N LEU A 137 -6.14 8.10 -15.77
CA LEU A 137 -6.88 9.24 -15.18
C LEU A 137 -7.94 9.83 -16.12
N ARG A 138 -7.74 9.77 -17.45
CA ARG A 138 -8.74 10.24 -18.43
C ARG A 138 -9.94 9.32 -18.56
N GLU A 139 -9.77 8.02 -18.31
CA GLU A 139 -10.86 7.05 -18.31
C GLU A 139 -11.73 7.15 -17.04
N LEU A 140 -11.20 7.77 -15.98
CA LEU A 140 -11.94 7.95 -14.74
C LEU A 140 -12.88 9.17 -14.83
N PRO A 141 -14.13 9.04 -14.35
CA PRO A 141 -14.99 10.21 -14.19
C PRO A 141 -14.33 11.15 -13.19
N TRP A 142 -14.09 12.39 -13.59
CA TRP A 142 -13.57 13.41 -12.68
C TRP A 142 -14.50 13.53 -11.48
N ARG A 143 -13.93 13.37 -10.28
CA ARG A 143 -14.61 13.65 -9.02
C ARG A 143 -13.79 14.68 -8.26
N PRO A 144 -14.38 15.75 -7.75
CA PRO A 144 -13.69 16.63 -6.83
C PRO A 144 -13.21 15.80 -5.62
N LEU A 145 -12.01 16.09 -5.13
CA LEU A 145 -11.47 15.49 -3.91
C LEU A 145 -12.51 15.70 -2.81
N SER A 146 -13.18 14.62 -2.44
CA SER A 146 -14.01 14.63 -1.24
C SER A 146 -13.04 14.66 -0.07
N PRO A 147 -13.34 15.42 1.01
CA PRO A 147 -12.60 15.27 2.26
C PRO A 147 -12.49 13.76 2.57
N LEU A 148 -11.31 13.31 3.00
CA LEU A 148 -11.15 11.96 3.52
C LEU A 148 -12.04 11.89 4.75
N GLU A 149 -13.29 11.43 4.57
CA GLU A 149 -14.16 11.07 5.66
C GLU A 149 -13.37 10.06 6.50
N PRO A 150 -13.18 10.30 7.81
CA PRO A 150 -12.51 9.33 8.65
C PRO A 150 -13.21 7.99 8.44
N ALA A 151 -12.42 6.94 8.19
CA ALA A 151 -12.95 5.59 8.08
C ALA A 151 -13.94 5.40 9.23
N LYS A 152 -15.21 5.14 8.91
CA LYS A 152 -16.25 4.98 9.93
C LYS A 152 -15.75 3.90 10.87
N THR A 153 -15.31 4.30 12.07
CA THR A 153 -14.90 3.40 13.13
C THR A 153 -16.07 2.43 13.26
N THR A 154 -15.79 1.16 12.92
CA THR A 154 -16.75 0.07 13.05
C THR A 154 -17.42 0.21 14.41
N SER A 155 -18.75 0.37 14.35
CA SER A 155 -19.68 0.55 15.46
C SER A 155 -19.15 0.05 16.80
N SER A 156 -19.18 0.90 17.82
CA SER A 156 -18.87 0.54 19.21
C SER A 156 -19.62 -0.74 19.58
N PHE A 157 -19.02 -1.60 20.41
CA PHE A 157 -19.67 -2.80 20.95
C PHE A 157 -21.09 -2.50 21.50
N MET A 158 -21.29 -1.31 22.07
CA MET A 158 -22.60 -0.86 22.56
C MET A 158 -23.65 -0.71 21.45
N ASP A 159 -23.28 -0.24 20.25
CA ASP A 159 -24.20 -0.12 19.12
C ASP A 159 -24.68 -1.51 18.63
N ARG A 160 -23.80 -2.51 18.71
CA ARG A 160 -24.12 -3.90 18.32
C ARG A 160 -25.03 -4.58 19.34
N VAL A 161 -24.82 -4.32 20.65
CA VAL A 161 -25.65 -4.86 21.73
C VAL A 161 -27.03 -4.20 21.76
N MET A 162 -27.11 -2.88 21.57
CA MET A 162 -28.37 -2.14 21.55
C MET A 162 -29.20 -2.41 20.30
N GLY A 163 -28.57 -2.58 19.13
CA GLY A 163 -29.26 -2.97 17.91
C GLY A 163 -29.87 -4.38 17.99
N ALA A 164 -29.16 -5.32 18.60
CA ALA A 164 -29.65 -6.68 18.80
C ALA A 164 -30.80 -6.76 19.82
N SER A 165 -30.74 -5.97 20.90
CA SER A 165 -31.80 -5.96 21.93
C SER A 165 -33.10 -5.36 21.41
N LEU A 166 -33.05 -4.29 20.62
CA LEU A 166 -34.23 -3.71 19.96
C LEU A 166 -34.85 -4.66 18.92
N ALA A 167 -34.04 -5.37 18.13
CA ALA A 167 -34.54 -6.35 17.17
C ALA A 167 -35.22 -7.56 17.85
N ALA A 168 -34.69 -8.02 18.99
CA ALA A 168 -35.28 -9.12 19.77
C ALA A 168 -36.62 -8.73 20.42
N VAL A 169 -36.74 -7.49 20.89
CA VAL A 169 -38.01 -7.00 21.47
C VAL A 169 -39.07 -6.82 20.37
N THR A 170 -38.71 -6.27 19.22
CA THR A 170 -39.67 -6.01 18.13
C THR A 170 -40.17 -7.30 17.49
N SER A 171 -39.32 -8.32 17.36
CA SER A 171 -39.72 -9.65 16.86
C SER A 171 -40.60 -10.42 17.84
N THR A 172 -40.40 -10.27 19.15
CA THR A 172 -41.24 -10.91 20.17
C THR A 172 -42.63 -10.27 20.25
N VAL A 173 -42.71 -8.93 20.15
CA VAL A 173 -43.99 -8.20 20.13
C VAL A 173 -44.80 -8.53 18.87
N ASN A 174 -44.15 -8.60 17.70
CA ASN A 174 -44.84 -8.98 16.45
C ASN A 174 -45.28 -10.45 16.41
N LYS A 175 -44.56 -11.36 17.09
CA LYS A 175 -44.96 -12.77 17.18
C LYS A 175 -46.18 -12.94 18.09
N MET A 176 -46.23 -12.22 19.22
CA MET A 176 -47.40 -12.22 20.12
C MET A 176 -48.65 -11.59 19.50
N THR A 177 -48.52 -10.57 18.66
CA THR A 177 -49.68 -9.96 17.98
C THR A 177 -50.20 -10.82 16.81
N SER A 178 -49.36 -11.69 16.22
CA SER A 178 -49.75 -12.59 15.15
C SER A 178 -50.45 -13.89 15.62
N GLU A 179 -50.25 -14.32 16.87
CA GLU A 179 -50.83 -15.59 17.39
C GLU A 179 -52.14 -15.38 18.18
N GLY A 180 -52.56 -14.15 18.47
CA GLY A 180 -53.79 -13.86 19.24
C GLY A 180 -55.09 -13.75 18.45
N GLY A 181 -55.06 -13.99 17.13
CA GLY A 181 -56.13 -13.59 16.22
C GLY A 181 -56.90 -14.73 15.52
N TYR A 182 -57.43 -15.74 16.22
CA TYR A 182 -58.49 -16.57 15.62
C TYR A 182 -59.38 -17.35 16.62
N LYS A 183 -60.65 -16.94 16.72
CA LYS A 183 -61.92 -17.71 16.88
C LYS A 183 -62.89 -17.10 17.90
N ARG A 184 -63.92 -16.41 17.39
CA ARG A 184 -65.33 -16.60 17.81
C ARG A 184 -66.26 -16.34 16.62
N ARG A 185 -66.80 -17.42 16.06
CA ARG A 185 -68.18 -17.51 15.56
C ARG A 185 -68.81 -18.67 16.32
#